data_AF-A0A258BT48-F1
#
_entry.id   AF-A0A258BT48-F1
#
_cell.length_a   1.000
_cell.length_b   1.000
_cell.length_c   1.000
_cell.angle_alpha   90.00
_cell.angle_beta   90.00
_cell.angle_gamma   90.00
#
_symmetry.space_group_name_H-M   'P 1'
#
loop_
_entity.id
_entity.type
_entity.pdbx_description
1 polymer ?
#
loop_
_entity_poly.entity_id
_entity_poly.type
_entity_poly.pdbx_seq_one_letter_code
_entity_poly.pdbx_strand_id
1 'polypeptide(L)'
;MKSISATIIGALMAVVLLAVPVHADVNDFTISNYDISYTLGRDQEKRSVLETTERITAQFPVHDQNRGIERYIPRSYDGHDTSLEIISVADESQNQLEYTTYSSGEYTVVRIGNANRYVHGEQTYVLTYTQRDVTKSFSDTKSDEFYWDTNGTEWRVPIGRLSVSLTVDESLAGSLTGEHSCYVGRYNATDNCELIEAGTTYSALAQDLARGDNITLAIGFEPQTFEVYETPLIMKLIAVWFVVQGILIVVSAGLIVWLIVRYVSWSKRKKEVGTIIPEYIPPSDSSVSLSATLIMTHASFAAQLIDFAVRHYIKIYEVQESKLFSAAVYEMEIVKPIDDLRSEEREFLEDVFKSTQVGSRISTESLKKDYSLSTRLLDNPGKIQSLKRTSYGIQQKSPEKSAWFKRFGVTTLILSIALLSPPLFVVSMTAFILGVTLWVLTDKGLAMYRYLQGLKMYISVAEEERLKMLQSPEGAEKTQVDTADPKKLVRLYERVLPYAVLFGQEKEWNKQLGSHYQSTGQQPDWYSGANMAAFSSASFSSAMQSLTTTVNSSGASYSSSGGSSGGGFSGGGGGGGGGGGW
;
A
#
# COMPACT_ATOMS: atom_id res chain seq x y z
N MET A 1 -26.71 63.52 29.25
CA MET A 1 -27.94 62.78 28.92
C MET A 1 -27.65 61.28 28.98
N LYS A 2 -28.59 60.48 29.51
CA LYS A 2 -28.90 59.05 29.26
C LYS A 2 -27.81 58.07 28.72
N SER A 3 -27.72 56.80 29.11
CA SER A 3 -28.26 56.00 30.24
C SER A 3 -27.85 54.52 30.06
N ILE A 4 -27.53 53.83 31.16
CA ILE A 4 -27.91 52.43 31.48
C ILE A 4 -27.61 51.34 30.42
N SER A 5 -26.66 50.45 30.73
CA SER A 5 -26.93 49.01 30.99
C SER A 5 -25.65 48.26 31.36
N ALA A 6 -25.60 47.71 32.57
CA ALA A 6 -24.54 46.81 33.02
C ALA A 6 -25.15 45.47 33.41
N THR A 7 -24.60 44.37 32.87
CA THR A 7 -24.95 43.01 33.28
C THR A 7 -23.66 42.23 33.47
N ILE A 8 -23.23 42.09 34.72
CA ILE A 8 -22.09 41.26 35.11
C ILE A 8 -22.62 39.83 35.30
N ILE A 9 -22.20 38.90 34.46
CA ILE A 9 -22.42 37.47 34.67
C ILE A 9 -21.21 36.93 35.44
N GLY A 10 -21.44 36.52 36.69
CA GLY A 10 -20.40 35.91 37.53
C GLY A 10 -20.03 34.52 37.01
N ALA A 11 -18.73 34.29 36.80
CA ALA A 11 -18.23 32.97 36.41
C ALA A 11 -18.24 32.02 37.62
N LEU A 12 -19.13 31.03 37.60
CA LEU A 12 -19.16 29.96 38.60
C LEU A 12 -18.13 28.88 38.19
N MET A 13 -16.91 28.95 38.73
CA MET A 13 -15.95 27.84 38.59
C MET A 13 -16.40 26.66 39.45
N ALA A 14 -17.10 25.71 38.84
CA ALA A 14 -17.29 24.40 39.43
C ALA A 14 -15.95 23.63 39.38
N VAL A 15 -15.24 23.57 40.50
CA VAL A 15 -14.10 22.65 40.67
C VAL A 15 -14.65 21.24 40.78
N VAL A 16 -14.81 20.59 39.62
CA VAL A 16 -15.08 19.15 39.57
C VAL A 16 -13.77 18.45 39.93
N LEU A 17 -13.68 17.97 41.17
CA LEU A 17 -12.71 16.96 41.57
C LEU A 17 -13.04 15.67 40.82
N LEU A 18 -12.56 15.56 39.59
CA LEU A 18 -12.49 14.29 38.87
C LEU A 18 -11.52 13.40 39.63
N ALA A 19 -12.08 12.50 40.44
CA ALA A 19 -11.34 11.35 40.93
C ALA A 19 -10.87 10.57 39.69
N VAL A 20 -9.58 10.69 39.36
CA VAL A 20 -8.95 9.84 38.36
C VAL A 20 -9.17 8.41 38.84
N PRO A 21 -9.73 7.50 38.01
CA PRO A 21 -9.81 6.10 38.40
C PRO A 21 -8.37 5.61 38.55
N VAL A 22 -7.96 5.36 39.80
CA VAL A 22 -6.74 4.63 40.07
C VAL A 22 -7.00 3.24 39.52
N HIS A 23 -6.46 2.96 38.33
CA HIS A 23 -6.38 1.58 37.84
C HIS A 23 -5.57 0.81 38.88
N ALA A 24 -6.21 -0.13 39.57
CA ALA A 24 -5.52 -1.03 40.48
C ALA A 24 -4.42 -1.73 39.67
N ASP A 25 -3.17 -1.53 40.07
CA ASP A 25 -2.06 -2.26 39.50
C ASP A 25 -2.20 -3.72 39.91
N VAL A 26 -2.35 -4.62 38.94
CA VAL A 26 -2.42 -6.06 39.20
C VAL A 26 -1.15 -6.60 39.87
N ASN A 27 -0.08 -5.81 39.95
CA ASN A 27 1.18 -6.13 40.63
C ASN A 27 1.25 -5.58 42.08
N ASP A 28 0.12 -5.23 42.70
CA ASP A 28 0.05 -4.94 44.15
C ASP A 28 -0.16 -6.23 44.98
N PHE A 29 0.85 -7.10 44.96
CA PHE A 29 0.98 -8.30 45.79
C PHE A 29 2.47 -8.63 45.99
N THR A 30 2.77 -9.65 46.81
CA THR A 30 4.13 -10.14 47.03
C THR A 30 4.21 -11.65 46.83
N ILE A 31 5.38 -12.18 46.48
CA ILE A 31 5.66 -13.62 46.54
C ILE A 31 6.28 -13.90 47.91
N SER A 32 5.63 -14.71 48.75
CA SER A 32 6.12 -15.03 50.09
C SER A 32 7.24 -16.05 50.04
N ASN A 33 7.09 -17.10 49.22
CA ASN A 33 8.08 -18.13 48.99
C ASN A 33 8.12 -18.52 47.50
N TYR A 34 9.32 -18.71 46.98
CA TYR A 34 9.58 -19.19 45.63
C TYR A 34 10.63 -20.29 45.69
N ASP A 35 10.22 -21.54 45.46
CA ASP A 35 11.16 -22.66 45.32
C ASP A 35 11.35 -22.97 43.83
N ILE A 36 12.60 -23.10 43.38
CA ILE A 36 12.92 -23.52 42.02
C ILE A 36 13.81 -24.76 42.09
N SER A 37 13.36 -25.85 41.48
CA SER A 37 14.10 -27.10 41.36
C SER A 37 14.44 -27.34 39.89
N TYR A 38 15.73 -27.45 39.60
CA TYR A 38 16.26 -27.79 38.28
C TYR A 38 16.87 -29.20 38.31
N THR A 39 16.63 -29.97 37.25
CA THR A 39 17.38 -31.19 36.94
C THR A 39 18.05 -31.00 35.58
N LEU A 40 19.38 -30.89 35.59
CA LEU A 40 20.19 -30.73 34.37
C LEU A 40 20.73 -32.09 33.93
N GLY A 41 20.24 -32.56 32.79
CA GLY A 41 20.69 -33.79 32.14
C GLY A 41 21.18 -33.53 30.72
N ARG A 42 21.38 -34.63 29.97
CA ARG A 42 21.85 -34.61 28.59
C ARG A 42 21.16 -35.69 27.77
N ASP A 43 20.70 -35.34 26.58
CA ASP A 43 19.98 -36.26 25.69
C ASP A 43 20.88 -37.11 24.79
N GLN A 44 20.26 -37.92 23.91
CA GLN A 44 20.96 -38.81 22.97
C GLN A 44 21.77 -38.07 21.91
N GLU A 45 21.46 -36.80 21.65
CA GLU A 45 22.20 -35.91 20.73
C GLU A 45 23.33 -35.20 21.48
N LYS A 46 23.56 -35.55 22.76
CA LYS A 46 24.46 -34.91 23.73
C LYS A 46 24.14 -33.44 24.02
N ARG A 47 22.92 -32.99 23.78
CA ARG A 47 22.51 -31.61 24.06
C ARG A 47 21.97 -31.53 25.50
N SER A 48 22.16 -30.39 26.16
CA SER A 48 21.69 -30.20 27.53
C SER A 48 20.16 -30.19 27.58
N VAL A 49 19.60 -30.77 28.62
CA VAL A 49 18.15 -30.77 28.90
C VAL A 49 17.95 -30.32 30.34
N LEU A 50 17.09 -29.33 30.54
CA LEU A 50 16.71 -28.80 31.85
C LEU A 50 15.25 -29.14 32.11
N GLU A 51 14.98 -29.99 33.10
CA GLU A 51 13.65 -30.06 33.70
C GLU A 51 13.59 -29.04 34.83
N THR A 52 12.57 -28.19 34.81
CA THR A 52 12.34 -27.16 35.82
C THR A 52 11.00 -27.39 36.50
N THR A 53 10.98 -27.33 37.83
CA THR A 53 9.75 -27.18 38.62
C THR A 53 9.85 -25.92 39.48
N GLU A 54 8.95 -24.98 39.23
CA GLU A 54 8.78 -23.74 40.00
C GLU A 54 7.58 -23.87 40.93
N ARG A 55 7.75 -23.57 42.22
CA ARG A 55 6.66 -23.38 43.19
C ARG A 55 6.65 -21.91 43.62
N ILE A 56 5.62 -21.18 43.20
CA ILE A 56 5.43 -19.75 43.46
C ILE A 56 4.26 -19.57 44.43
N THR A 57 4.52 -19.16 45.66
CA THR A 57 3.48 -18.82 46.65
C THR A 57 3.28 -17.31 46.67
N ALA A 58 2.17 -16.86 46.09
CA ALA A 58 1.77 -15.45 46.01
C ALA A 58 0.80 -15.09 47.15
N GLN A 59 1.04 -13.94 47.79
CA GLN A 59 0.18 -13.37 48.82
C GLN A 59 -0.62 -12.20 48.24
N PHE A 60 -1.81 -12.50 47.72
CA PHE A 60 -2.72 -11.52 47.14
C PHE A 60 -3.45 -10.68 48.19
N PRO A 61 -3.92 -9.47 47.83
CA PRO A 61 -4.78 -8.67 48.70
C PRO A 61 -6.14 -9.33 48.95
N VAL A 62 -6.91 -8.74 49.87
CA VAL A 62 -8.27 -9.20 50.23
C VAL A 62 -9.39 -8.59 49.37
N HIS A 63 -9.05 -7.67 48.47
CA HIS A 63 -9.98 -7.06 47.51
C HIS A 63 -9.81 -7.65 46.11
N ASP A 64 -10.88 -7.60 45.30
CA ASP A 64 -10.89 -8.05 43.90
C ASP A 64 -9.86 -7.27 43.07
N GLN A 65 -8.71 -7.90 42.81
CA GLN A 65 -7.61 -7.36 42.01
C GLN A 65 -7.12 -8.40 41.01
N ASN A 66 -6.72 -9.57 41.51
CA ASN A 66 -6.05 -10.61 40.72
C ASN A 66 -6.94 -11.81 40.44
N ARG A 67 -6.81 -12.37 39.24
CA ARG A 67 -7.39 -13.66 38.80
C ARG A 67 -6.33 -14.76 38.73
N GLY A 68 -5.05 -14.39 38.83
CA GLY A 68 -3.92 -15.27 39.06
C GLY A 68 -2.59 -14.60 38.77
N ILE A 69 -1.67 -15.32 38.13
CA ILE A 69 -0.33 -14.81 37.76
C ILE A 69 -0.03 -15.02 36.28
N GLU A 70 0.91 -14.22 35.78
CA GLU A 70 1.64 -14.49 34.53
C GLU A 70 3.09 -14.82 34.85
N ARG A 71 3.59 -15.97 34.37
CA ARG A 71 5.01 -16.35 34.40
C ARG A 71 5.59 -16.20 32.99
N TYR A 72 6.67 -15.44 32.88
CA TYR A 72 7.35 -15.15 31.61
C TYR A 72 8.60 -16.04 31.56
N ILE A 73 8.62 -17.02 30.66
CA ILE A 73 9.74 -17.95 30.47
C ILE A 73 10.44 -17.62 29.14
N PRO A 74 11.76 -17.40 29.11
CA PRO A 74 12.50 -17.14 27.87
C PRO A 74 12.38 -18.32 26.91
N ARG A 75 12.25 -18.03 25.62
CA ARG A 75 12.24 -19.05 24.57
C ARG A 75 13.58 -19.22 23.88
N SER A 76 14.54 -18.35 24.14
CA SER A 76 15.82 -18.31 23.43
C SER A 76 17.00 -18.06 24.36
N TYR A 77 18.06 -18.82 24.18
CA TYR A 77 19.33 -18.72 24.89
C TYR A 77 20.47 -18.75 23.86
N ASP A 78 21.58 -18.03 24.12
CA ASP A 78 22.75 -17.85 23.24
C ASP A 78 22.49 -17.71 21.71
N GLY A 79 21.34 -17.14 21.32
CA GLY A 79 20.96 -16.93 19.92
C GLY A 79 20.21 -18.08 19.24
N HIS A 80 19.80 -19.12 19.96
CA HIS A 80 18.94 -20.21 19.47
C HIS A 80 17.70 -20.39 20.37
N ASP A 81 16.69 -21.13 19.88
CA ASP A 81 15.47 -21.44 20.66
C ASP A 81 15.76 -22.56 21.68
N THR A 82 15.18 -22.50 22.87
CA THR A 82 15.38 -23.48 23.96
C THR A 82 14.38 -24.64 23.92
N SER A 83 13.56 -24.77 22.87
CA SER A 83 12.56 -25.83 22.72
C SER A 83 11.63 -25.99 23.95
N LEU A 84 11.16 -24.87 24.52
CA LEU A 84 10.36 -24.85 25.75
C LEU A 84 9.05 -25.64 25.62
N GLU A 85 8.85 -26.62 26.50
CA GLU A 85 7.62 -27.43 26.60
C GLU A 85 7.05 -27.36 28.02
N ILE A 86 5.79 -26.90 28.16
CA ILE A 86 5.10 -26.85 29.46
C ILE A 86 4.47 -28.22 29.72
N ILE A 87 4.91 -28.90 30.79
CA ILE A 87 4.45 -30.24 31.17
C ILE A 87 3.17 -30.15 32.00
N SER A 88 3.15 -29.30 33.04
CA SER A 88 2.02 -29.20 33.96
C SER A 88 1.93 -27.85 34.66
N VAL A 89 0.70 -27.49 35.05
CA VAL A 89 0.39 -26.36 35.94
C VAL A 89 -0.61 -26.84 36.98
N ALA A 90 -0.27 -26.73 38.26
CA ALA A 90 -1.07 -27.26 39.37
C ALA A 90 -1.02 -26.36 40.61
N ASP A 91 -1.88 -26.64 41.58
CA ASP A 91 -1.79 -26.07 42.93
C ASP A 91 -0.87 -26.92 43.86
N GLU A 92 -0.71 -26.48 45.10
CA GLU A 92 0.05 -27.21 46.12
C GLU A 92 -0.48 -28.62 46.38
N SER A 93 -1.80 -28.83 46.24
CA SER A 93 -2.47 -30.12 46.39
C SER A 93 -2.45 -30.98 45.11
N GLN A 94 -1.67 -30.58 44.10
CA GLN A 94 -1.53 -31.25 42.79
C GLN A 94 -2.81 -31.25 41.93
N ASN A 95 -3.80 -30.39 42.22
CA ASN A 95 -4.93 -30.19 41.31
C ASN A 95 -4.49 -29.36 40.11
N GLN A 96 -4.84 -29.76 38.90
CA GLN A 96 -4.52 -28.99 37.69
C GLN A 96 -5.22 -27.62 37.70
N LEU A 97 -4.48 -26.58 37.34
CA LEU A 97 -4.98 -25.21 37.21
C LEU A 97 -5.26 -24.86 35.76
N GLU A 98 -6.25 -24.00 35.54
CA GLU A 98 -6.48 -23.38 34.23
C GLU A 98 -5.29 -22.49 33.87
N TYR A 99 -4.76 -22.65 32.65
CA TYR A 99 -3.73 -21.79 32.11
C TYR A 99 -3.86 -21.62 30.59
N THR A 100 -3.22 -20.58 30.06
CA THR A 100 -3.05 -20.34 28.62
C THR A 100 -1.64 -19.90 28.33
N THR A 101 -1.13 -20.19 27.13
CA THR A 101 0.19 -19.77 26.67
C THR A 101 0.11 -18.86 25.45
N TYR A 102 0.96 -17.84 25.40
CA TYR A 102 1.16 -17.01 24.22
C TYR A 102 2.60 -16.48 24.16
N SER A 103 3.09 -16.14 22.98
CA SER A 103 4.42 -15.52 22.83
C SER A 103 4.34 -14.00 22.93
N SER A 104 5.27 -13.39 23.66
CA SER A 104 5.40 -11.94 23.86
C SER A 104 6.88 -11.55 23.89
N GLY A 105 7.38 -10.99 22.79
CA GLY A 105 8.82 -10.77 22.62
C GLY A 105 9.57 -12.10 22.63
N GLU A 106 10.66 -12.16 23.38
CA GLU A 106 11.49 -13.37 23.57
C GLU A 106 10.88 -14.39 24.56
N TYR A 107 9.72 -14.10 25.14
CA TYR A 107 9.11 -14.92 26.20
C TYR A 107 7.89 -15.73 25.72
N THR A 108 7.73 -16.95 26.24
CA THR A 108 6.43 -17.61 26.39
C THR A 108 5.84 -17.15 27.71
N VAL A 109 4.67 -16.53 27.66
CA VAL A 109 3.91 -16.16 28.85
C VAL A 109 2.95 -17.29 29.18
N VAL A 110 3.11 -17.88 30.37
CA VAL A 110 2.17 -18.83 30.98
C VAL A 110 1.26 -18.02 31.90
N ARG A 111 0.03 -17.78 31.46
CA ARG A 111 -1.01 -17.09 32.25
C ARG A 111 -1.84 -18.13 32.99
N ILE A 112 -1.81 -18.10 34.31
CA ILE A 112 -2.38 -19.12 35.20
C ILE A 112 -3.51 -18.49 36.03
N GLY A 113 -4.69 -19.11 36.05
CA GLY A 113 -5.89 -18.62 36.75
C GLY A 113 -7.17 -18.77 35.93
N ASN A 114 -8.30 -18.27 36.45
CA ASN A 114 -9.59 -18.32 35.75
C ASN A 114 -10.12 -16.90 35.47
N ALA A 115 -10.45 -16.61 34.21
CA ALA A 115 -10.86 -15.28 33.77
C ALA A 115 -12.15 -14.73 34.43
N ASN A 116 -12.93 -15.57 35.13
CA ASN A 116 -14.20 -15.20 35.78
C ASN A 116 -14.12 -15.21 37.32
N ARG A 117 -12.96 -15.48 37.93
CA ARG A 117 -12.80 -15.62 39.38
C ARG A 117 -11.59 -14.84 39.88
N TYR A 118 -11.78 -13.99 40.89
CA TYR A 118 -10.67 -13.40 41.62
C TYR A 118 -10.10 -14.36 42.67
N VAL A 119 -8.81 -14.23 42.94
CA VAL A 119 -8.06 -14.92 43.99
C VAL A 119 -7.63 -13.93 45.06
N HIS A 120 -7.57 -14.40 46.30
CA HIS A 120 -7.28 -13.59 47.49
C HIS A 120 -6.44 -14.40 48.47
N GLY A 121 -5.67 -13.72 49.30
CA GLY A 121 -4.83 -14.39 50.29
C GLY A 121 -3.66 -15.17 49.66
N GLU A 122 -3.17 -16.17 50.39
CA GLU A 122 -2.09 -17.04 49.92
C GLU A 122 -2.59 -18.01 48.82
N GLN A 123 -1.86 -18.09 47.71
CA GLN A 123 -2.11 -18.99 46.59
C GLN A 123 -0.78 -19.56 46.08
N THR A 124 -0.68 -20.88 45.94
CA THR A 124 0.54 -21.55 45.47
C THR A 124 0.34 -22.12 44.08
N TYR A 125 1.23 -21.75 43.16
CA TYR A 125 1.27 -22.23 41.78
C TYR A 125 2.50 -23.12 41.59
N VAL A 126 2.31 -24.34 41.09
CA VAL A 126 3.37 -25.29 40.75
C VAL A 126 3.40 -25.45 39.24
N LEU A 127 4.53 -25.13 38.62
CA LEU A 127 4.72 -25.10 37.17
C LEU A 127 5.91 -25.99 36.82
N THR A 128 5.68 -27.04 36.02
CA THR A 128 6.73 -27.95 35.55
C THR A 128 6.88 -27.84 34.03
N TYR A 129 8.11 -27.70 33.55
CA TYR A 129 8.43 -27.54 32.12
C TYR A 129 9.85 -28.02 31.81
N THR A 130 10.11 -28.26 30.52
CA THR A 130 11.44 -28.62 30.02
C THR A 130 11.97 -27.60 29.01
N GLN A 131 13.29 -27.44 29.00
CA GLN A 131 14.06 -26.70 28.00
C GLN A 131 15.25 -27.55 27.53
N ARG A 132 15.75 -27.27 26.32
CA ARG A 132 16.97 -27.85 25.76
C ARG A 132 17.97 -26.75 25.43
N ASP A 133 19.23 -27.15 25.26
CA ASP A 133 20.33 -26.28 24.85
C ASP A 133 20.62 -25.15 25.88
N VAL A 134 20.43 -25.42 27.18
CA VAL A 134 20.54 -24.46 28.30
C VAL A 134 21.99 -24.22 28.79
N THR A 135 22.99 -24.69 28.06
CA THR A 135 24.41 -24.62 28.44
C THR A 135 25.21 -23.96 27.33
N LYS A 136 26.26 -23.23 27.70
CA LYS A 136 27.09 -22.47 26.77
C LYS A 136 28.54 -22.96 26.80
N SER A 137 29.20 -22.98 25.65
CA SER A 137 30.64 -23.24 25.56
C SER A 137 31.40 -21.92 25.50
N PHE A 138 32.27 -21.67 26.48
CA PHE A 138 33.01 -20.43 26.62
C PHE A 138 34.42 -20.56 25.99
N SER A 139 34.67 -19.81 24.92
CA SER A 139 35.88 -19.94 24.10
C SER A 139 37.18 -19.47 24.79
N ASP A 140 37.05 -18.63 25.81
CA ASP A 140 38.10 -18.00 26.59
C ASP A 140 38.53 -18.85 27.79
N THR A 141 37.58 -19.46 28.52
CA THR A 141 37.85 -20.44 29.59
C THR A 141 38.11 -21.85 29.05
N LYS A 142 37.59 -22.17 27.85
CA LYS A 142 37.50 -23.52 27.28
C LYS A 142 36.76 -24.50 28.19
N SER A 143 35.66 -24.05 28.79
CA SER A 143 34.73 -24.88 29.55
C SER A 143 33.34 -24.82 28.92
N ASP A 144 32.56 -25.86 29.12
CA ASP A 144 31.12 -25.76 28.97
C ASP A 144 30.53 -25.32 30.31
N GLU A 145 29.46 -24.53 30.32
CA GLU A 145 28.94 -23.95 31.55
C GLU A 145 27.41 -23.88 31.53
N PHE A 146 26.80 -24.22 32.66
CA PHE A 146 25.41 -23.86 32.95
C PHE A 146 25.41 -22.49 33.63
N TYR A 147 25.25 -21.44 32.82
CA TYR A 147 25.12 -20.05 33.28
C TYR A 147 23.67 -19.61 33.10
N TRP A 148 22.92 -19.52 34.21
CA TRP A 148 21.46 -19.45 34.17
C TRP A 148 20.86 -18.48 35.20
N ASP A 149 20.07 -17.53 34.72
CA ASP A 149 19.21 -16.68 35.54
C ASP A 149 17.96 -17.45 35.96
N THR A 150 17.66 -17.44 37.25
CA THR A 150 16.72 -18.41 37.85
C THR A 150 15.27 -17.90 37.85
N ASN A 151 14.90 -17.06 38.81
CA ASN A 151 13.60 -16.40 38.86
C ASN A 151 13.45 -15.37 37.75
N GLY A 152 14.52 -14.62 37.45
CA GLY A 152 14.58 -13.63 36.39
C GLY A 152 14.40 -12.17 36.80
N THR A 153 14.90 -11.25 35.98
CA THR A 153 14.92 -9.81 36.26
C THR A 153 13.63 -9.05 35.88
N GLU A 154 12.64 -9.70 35.26
CA GLU A 154 11.36 -9.09 34.86
C GLU A 154 10.23 -9.29 35.89
N TRP A 155 10.53 -9.75 37.12
CA TRP A 155 9.52 -9.85 38.19
C TRP A 155 9.08 -8.48 38.67
N ARG A 156 7.79 -8.18 38.45
CA ARG A 156 7.15 -6.89 38.79
C ARG A 156 6.78 -6.75 40.26
N VAL A 157 6.87 -7.83 41.03
CA VAL A 157 6.60 -7.93 42.47
C VAL A 157 7.86 -8.36 43.24
N PRO A 158 8.04 -7.96 44.50
CA PRO A 158 9.14 -8.43 45.33
C PRO A 158 8.93 -9.89 45.79
N ILE A 159 10.02 -10.57 46.11
CA ILE A 159 10.04 -11.97 46.54
C ILE A 159 10.66 -12.04 47.95
N GLY A 160 9.89 -12.45 48.95
CA GLY A 160 10.32 -12.52 50.35
C GLY A 160 11.39 -13.60 50.60
N ARG A 161 11.24 -14.76 49.96
CA ARG A 161 12.24 -15.85 49.98
C ARG A 161 12.31 -16.54 48.62
N LEU A 162 13.53 -16.65 48.09
CA LEU A 162 13.85 -17.42 46.89
C LEU A 162 14.82 -18.55 47.26
N SER A 163 14.44 -19.79 47.01
CA SER A 163 15.25 -20.99 47.22
C SER A 163 15.45 -21.68 45.88
N VAL A 164 16.70 -21.88 45.46
CA VAL A 164 17.02 -22.55 44.19
C VAL A 164 17.86 -23.79 44.47
N SER A 165 17.50 -24.90 43.84
CA SER A 165 18.26 -26.16 43.86
C SER A 165 18.47 -26.65 42.44
N LEU A 166 19.72 -26.87 42.05
CA LEU A 166 20.11 -27.48 40.79
C LEU A 166 20.73 -28.84 41.06
N THR A 167 20.12 -29.89 40.53
CA THR A 167 20.68 -31.26 40.55
C THR A 167 21.21 -31.59 39.17
N VAL A 168 22.49 -31.91 39.07
CA VAL A 168 23.13 -32.42 37.86
C VAL A 168 22.94 -33.94 37.80
N ASP A 169 22.51 -34.45 36.65
CA ASP A 169 22.33 -35.88 36.42
C ASP A 169 23.63 -36.66 36.67
N GLU A 170 23.53 -37.81 37.32
CA GLU A 170 24.69 -38.56 37.81
C GLU A 170 25.60 -39.08 36.67
N SER A 171 25.07 -39.19 35.44
CA SER A 171 25.88 -39.49 34.24
C SER A 171 26.81 -38.35 33.79
N LEU A 172 26.59 -37.12 34.30
CA LEU A 172 27.41 -35.93 34.05
C LEU A 172 28.35 -35.60 35.22
N ALA A 173 28.24 -36.29 36.36
CA ALA A 173 29.03 -36.00 37.57
C ALA A 173 30.55 -36.04 37.32
N GLY A 174 31.02 -36.99 36.49
CA GLY A 174 32.42 -37.12 36.10
C GLY A 174 32.92 -36.06 35.09
N SER A 175 32.07 -35.11 34.70
CA SER A 175 32.38 -33.99 33.79
C SER A 175 32.30 -32.62 34.49
N LEU A 176 32.00 -32.56 35.78
CA LEU A 176 32.04 -31.34 36.58
C LEU A 176 33.50 -30.94 36.84
N THR A 177 33.85 -29.66 36.66
CA THR A 177 35.20 -29.15 36.96
C THR A 177 35.40 -28.86 38.45
N GLY A 178 34.30 -28.73 39.20
CA GLY A 178 34.27 -28.21 40.56
C GLY A 178 34.21 -26.68 40.65
N GLU A 179 34.42 -25.96 39.55
CA GLU A 179 34.26 -24.50 39.49
C GLU A 179 32.77 -24.14 39.47
N HIS A 180 32.35 -23.31 40.43
CA HIS A 180 30.97 -22.85 40.54
C HIS A 180 30.90 -21.43 41.11
N SER A 181 29.83 -20.71 40.79
CA SER A 181 29.57 -19.35 41.26
C SER A 181 28.06 -19.06 41.36
N CYS A 182 27.72 -18.11 42.23
CA CYS A 182 26.36 -17.67 42.50
C CYS A 182 26.38 -16.15 42.59
N TYR A 183 25.53 -15.48 41.81
CA TYR A 183 25.36 -14.03 41.86
C TYR A 183 23.93 -13.67 42.25
N VAL A 184 23.75 -12.59 42.99
CA VAL A 184 22.44 -12.10 43.44
C VAL A 184 22.30 -10.60 43.21
N GLY A 185 21.11 -10.18 42.79
CA GLY A 185 20.75 -8.77 42.61
C GLY A 185 20.12 -8.50 41.25
N ARG A 186 20.11 -7.22 40.85
CA ARG A 186 19.51 -6.79 39.57
C ARG A 186 20.37 -7.16 38.37
N TYR A 187 19.82 -6.96 37.17
CA TYR A 187 20.58 -7.00 35.93
C TYR A 187 21.91 -6.21 36.04
N ASN A 188 23.03 -6.86 35.70
CA ASN A 188 24.42 -6.41 35.87
C ASN A 188 24.92 -6.20 37.32
N ALA A 189 24.24 -6.70 38.35
CA ALA A 189 24.83 -6.85 39.68
C ALA A 189 25.94 -7.92 39.66
N THR A 190 26.93 -7.77 40.54
CA THR A 190 28.07 -8.70 40.67
C THR A 190 28.28 -9.13 42.13
N ASP A 191 27.26 -8.99 42.96
CA ASP A 191 27.30 -9.40 44.36
C ASP A 191 27.16 -10.93 44.44
N ASN A 192 28.07 -11.59 45.16
CA ASN A 192 28.06 -13.05 45.25
C ASN A 192 27.04 -13.54 46.30
N CYS A 193 26.38 -14.67 46.01
CA CYS A 193 25.59 -15.42 46.98
C CYS A 193 26.33 -16.69 47.46
N GLU A 194 25.90 -17.23 48.60
CA GLU A 194 26.37 -18.53 49.08
C GLU A 194 25.74 -19.65 48.25
N LEU A 195 26.57 -20.54 47.73
CA LEU A 195 26.16 -21.76 47.02
C LEU A 195 26.63 -22.97 47.81
N ILE A 196 25.70 -23.82 48.21
CA ILE A 196 25.97 -25.03 48.98
C ILE A 196 26.01 -26.22 48.02
N GLU A 197 27.20 -26.83 47.87
CA GLU A 197 27.42 -28.05 47.10
C GLU A 197 27.24 -29.30 47.98
N ALA A 198 26.47 -30.28 47.47
CA ALA A 198 26.24 -31.57 48.11
C ALA A 198 26.14 -32.68 47.06
N GLY A 199 27.28 -33.28 46.70
CA GLY A 199 27.33 -34.29 45.63
C GLY A 199 27.18 -33.63 44.27
N THR A 200 26.10 -33.95 43.54
CA THR A 200 25.76 -33.29 42.26
C THR A 200 24.67 -32.20 42.41
N THR A 201 24.29 -31.85 43.64
CA THR A 201 23.28 -30.82 43.92
C THR A 201 23.91 -29.54 44.43
N TYR A 202 23.53 -28.40 43.83
CA TYR A 202 23.94 -27.05 44.18
C TYR A 202 22.71 -26.26 44.66
N SER A 203 22.78 -25.67 45.86
CA SER A 203 21.64 -24.95 46.47
C SER A 203 21.99 -23.51 46.84
N ALA A 204 21.14 -22.57 46.45
CA ALA A 204 21.25 -21.14 46.78
C ALA A 204 19.98 -20.63 47.48
N LEU A 205 20.14 -19.65 48.37
CA LEU A 205 19.03 -19.02 49.11
C LEU A 205 19.23 -17.51 49.17
N ALA A 206 18.18 -16.75 48.84
CA ALA A 206 18.11 -15.31 49.08
C ALA A 206 16.78 -14.92 49.74
N GLN A 207 16.78 -13.78 50.42
CA GLN A 207 15.64 -13.22 51.16
C GLN A 207 15.50 -11.74 50.82
N ASP A 208 14.27 -11.21 50.98
CA ASP A 208 13.91 -9.80 50.76
C ASP A 208 14.34 -9.23 49.38
N LEU A 209 14.19 -10.03 48.33
CA LEU A 209 14.52 -9.63 46.95
C LEU A 209 13.55 -8.53 46.48
N ALA A 210 14.11 -7.41 46.01
CA ALA A 210 13.31 -6.35 45.44
C ALA A 210 12.81 -6.72 44.03
N ARG A 211 11.90 -5.88 43.50
CA ARG A 211 11.41 -6.00 42.12
C ARG A 211 12.61 -5.98 41.15
N GLY A 212 12.67 -6.99 40.27
CA GLY A 212 13.73 -7.20 39.28
C GLY A 212 15.07 -7.74 39.80
N ASP A 213 15.14 -8.17 41.06
CA ASP A 213 16.31 -8.86 41.61
C ASP A 213 16.24 -10.37 41.27
N ASN A 214 17.39 -10.99 41.02
CA ASN A 214 17.54 -12.35 40.50
C ASN A 214 18.66 -13.11 41.25
N ILE A 215 18.62 -14.44 41.24
CA ILE A 215 19.81 -15.29 41.45
C ILE A 215 20.27 -15.84 40.10
N THR A 216 21.56 -15.71 39.81
CA THR A 216 22.23 -16.35 38.67
C THR A 216 23.11 -17.49 39.19
N LEU A 217 22.99 -18.68 38.62
CA LEU A 217 23.86 -19.82 38.90
C LEU A 217 24.84 -20.05 37.74
N ALA A 218 26.08 -20.38 38.07
CA ALA A 218 27.17 -20.66 37.14
C ALA A 218 27.86 -21.96 37.58
N ILE A 219 27.74 -23.05 36.79
CA ILE A 219 28.37 -24.36 37.08
C ILE A 219 29.24 -24.79 35.89
N GLY A 220 30.53 -25.02 36.15
CA GLY A 220 31.53 -25.39 35.15
C GLY A 220 31.61 -26.89 34.85
N PHE A 221 31.67 -27.21 33.57
CA PHE A 221 31.88 -28.54 33.02
C PHE A 221 33.13 -28.58 32.11
N GLU A 222 33.75 -29.75 32.04
CA GLU A 222 34.85 -30.02 31.09
C GLU A 222 34.38 -29.74 29.65
N PRO A 223 35.23 -29.19 28.77
CA PRO A 223 34.84 -28.87 27.40
C PRO A 223 34.38 -30.11 26.62
N GLN A 224 33.39 -29.92 25.74
CA GLN A 224 32.73 -30.98 24.96
C GLN A 224 31.88 -31.94 25.80
N THR A 225 31.44 -31.49 26.98
CA THR A 225 30.38 -32.16 27.76
C THR A 225 29.04 -32.04 27.05
N PHE A 226 28.77 -30.90 26.40
CA PHE A 226 27.55 -30.68 25.62
C PHE A 226 27.88 -30.37 24.16
N GLU A 227 27.11 -30.93 23.22
CA GLU A 227 27.22 -30.53 21.80
C GLU A 227 26.50 -29.19 21.61
N VAL A 228 27.15 -28.26 20.91
CA VAL A 228 26.61 -26.92 20.63
C VAL A 228 25.43 -27.02 19.64
N TYR A 229 24.43 -26.15 19.81
CA TYR A 229 23.30 -26.07 18.88
C TYR A 229 23.75 -25.78 17.43
N GLU A 230 23.61 -26.78 16.55
CA GLU A 230 23.77 -26.64 15.11
C GLU A 230 22.42 -26.42 14.43
N THR A 231 22.26 -25.29 13.72
CA THR A 231 21.06 -25.05 12.90
C THR A 231 20.87 -26.16 11.87
N PRO A 232 19.70 -26.84 11.82
CA PRO A 232 19.46 -27.94 10.88
C PRO A 232 19.68 -27.53 9.43
N LEU A 233 20.20 -28.44 8.61
CA LEU A 233 20.52 -28.16 7.19
C LEU A 233 19.30 -27.63 6.42
N ILE A 234 18.08 -28.09 6.75
CA ILE A 234 16.84 -27.58 6.17
C ILE A 234 16.60 -26.09 6.49
N MET A 235 16.91 -25.63 7.71
CA MET A 235 16.81 -24.21 8.08
C MET A 235 17.84 -23.36 7.32
N LYS A 236 19.08 -23.87 7.19
CA LYS A 236 20.14 -23.23 6.39
C LYS A 236 19.69 -23.09 4.92
N LEU A 237 19.08 -24.13 4.33
CA LEU A 237 18.52 -24.08 2.97
C LEU A 237 17.33 -23.11 2.83
N ILE A 238 16.43 -23.07 3.82
CA ILE A 238 15.29 -22.13 3.85
C ILE A 238 15.78 -20.68 3.88
N ALA A 239 16.79 -20.36 4.71
CA ALA A 239 17.39 -19.03 4.75
C ALA A 239 18.01 -18.62 3.40
N VAL A 240 18.78 -19.51 2.77
CA VAL A 240 19.33 -19.29 1.41
C VAL A 240 18.21 -19.10 0.39
N TRP A 241 17.14 -19.89 0.45
CA TRP A 241 15.99 -19.75 -0.43
C TRP A 241 15.30 -18.39 -0.28
N PHE A 242 15.13 -17.88 0.95
CA PHE A 242 14.59 -16.53 1.18
C PHE A 242 15.48 -15.43 0.56
N VAL A 243 16.81 -15.54 0.67
CA VAL A 243 17.74 -14.61 0.02
C VAL A 243 17.59 -14.65 -1.51
N VAL A 244 17.47 -15.86 -2.08
CA VAL A 244 17.21 -16.04 -3.53
C VAL A 244 15.86 -15.43 -3.94
N GLN A 245 14.79 -15.61 -3.17
CA GLN A 245 13.50 -14.96 -3.45
C GLN A 245 13.61 -13.43 -3.39
N GLY A 246 14.35 -12.88 -2.43
CA GLY A 246 14.64 -11.44 -2.33
C GLY A 246 15.26 -10.87 -3.60
N ILE A 247 16.26 -11.56 -4.16
CA ILE A 247 16.88 -11.20 -5.44
C ILE A 247 15.89 -11.35 -6.60
N LEU A 248 15.12 -12.44 -6.63
CA LEU A 248 14.13 -12.71 -7.69
C LEU A 248 12.99 -11.69 -7.71
N ILE A 249 12.64 -11.03 -6.60
CA ILE A 249 11.68 -9.91 -6.59
C ILE A 249 12.17 -8.76 -7.47
N VAL A 250 13.43 -8.33 -7.30
CA VAL A 250 14.02 -7.21 -8.06
C VAL A 250 14.12 -7.56 -9.55
N VAL A 251 14.58 -8.78 -9.87
CA VAL A 251 14.64 -9.29 -11.25
C VAL A 251 13.24 -9.36 -11.87
N SER A 252 12.25 -9.84 -11.13
CA SER A 252 10.85 -9.94 -11.58
C SER A 252 10.24 -8.57 -11.88
N ALA A 253 10.49 -7.57 -11.04
CA ALA A 253 10.05 -6.20 -11.29
C ALA A 253 10.67 -5.63 -12.59
N GLY A 254 11.97 -5.82 -12.79
CA GLY A 254 12.66 -5.43 -14.02
C GLY A 254 12.10 -6.12 -15.27
N LEU A 255 11.82 -7.43 -15.18
CA LEU A 255 11.19 -8.21 -16.26
C LEU A 255 9.77 -7.73 -16.56
N ILE A 256 8.95 -7.41 -15.56
CA ILE A 256 7.60 -6.87 -15.76
C ILE A 256 7.64 -5.52 -16.48
N VAL A 257 8.50 -4.59 -16.04
CA VAL A 257 8.69 -3.29 -16.73
C VAL A 257 9.13 -3.51 -18.17
N TRP A 258 10.09 -4.41 -18.42
CA TRP A 258 10.56 -4.75 -19.76
C TRP A 258 9.45 -5.35 -20.65
N LEU A 259 8.63 -6.27 -20.11
CA LEU A 259 7.48 -6.85 -20.81
C LEU A 259 6.44 -5.78 -21.16
N ILE A 260 6.16 -4.83 -20.27
CA ILE A 260 5.24 -3.70 -20.51
C ILE A 260 5.79 -2.78 -21.61
N VAL A 261 7.08 -2.40 -21.55
CA VAL A 261 7.73 -1.60 -22.60
C VAL A 261 7.69 -2.32 -23.95
N ARG A 262 7.93 -3.63 -23.96
CA ARG A 262 7.85 -4.48 -25.16
C ARG A 262 6.42 -4.53 -25.71
N TYR A 263 5.42 -4.73 -24.85
CA TYR A 263 4.01 -4.74 -25.20
C TYR A 263 3.58 -3.42 -25.84
N VAL A 264 3.90 -2.27 -25.21
CA VAL A 264 3.55 -0.95 -25.74
C VAL A 264 4.27 -0.67 -27.07
N SER A 265 5.56 -1.05 -27.19
CA SER A 265 6.31 -0.88 -28.43
C SER A 265 5.73 -1.70 -29.59
N TRP A 266 5.24 -2.91 -29.32
CA TRP A 266 4.66 -3.79 -30.33
C TRP A 266 3.21 -3.47 -30.67
N SER A 267 2.40 -3.12 -29.67
CA SER A 267 1.01 -2.70 -29.84
C SER A 267 0.92 -1.44 -30.70
N LYS A 268 1.72 -0.41 -30.38
CA LYS A 268 1.77 0.86 -31.12
C LYS A 268 2.68 0.85 -32.36
N ARG A 269 3.32 -0.29 -32.70
CA ARG A 269 4.31 -0.41 -33.79
C ARG A 269 5.33 0.75 -33.85
N LYS A 270 5.83 1.19 -32.68
CA LYS A 270 6.63 2.43 -32.55
C LYS A 270 7.83 2.51 -33.51
N LYS A 271 8.51 1.38 -33.76
CA LYS A 271 9.66 1.29 -34.67
C LYS A 271 9.32 1.50 -36.14
N GLU A 272 8.05 1.37 -36.49
CA GLU A 272 7.54 1.43 -37.86
C GLU A 272 6.84 2.77 -38.12
N VAL A 273 6.86 3.71 -37.16
CA VAL A 273 6.44 5.09 -37.36
C VAL A 273 7.49 5.77 -38.26
N GLY A 274 7.16 5.92 -39.54
CA GLY A 274 7.98 6.67 -40.50
C GLY A 274 7.91 8.18 -40.25
N THR A 275 8.49 8.96 -41.16
CA THR A 275 8.50 10.42 -41.10
C THR A 275 7.09 10.99 -40.86
N ILE A 276 6.99 11.88 -39.87
CA ILE A 276 5.75 12.60 -39.55
C ILE A 276 5.75 13.86 -40.41
N ILE A 277 4.75 13.99 -41.27
CA ILE A 277 4.53 15.15 -42.14
C ILE A 277 3.47 16.03 -41.46
N PRO A 278 3.59 17.37 -41.45
CA PRO A 278 2.53 18.24 -40.97
C PRO A 278 1.20 18.01 -41.71
N GLU A 279 0.11 17.97 -40.94
CA GLU A 279 -1.26 17.85 -41.43
C GLU A 279 -2.10 18.97 -40.82
N TYR A 280 -3.07 19.51 -41.54
CA TYR A 280 -3.83 20.70 -41.10
C TYR A 280 -5.32 20.59 -41.35
N ILE A 281 -5.78 19.41 -41.76
CA ILE A 281 -7.18 19.05 -41.85
C ILE A 281 -7.46 18.00 -40.77
N PRO A 282 -8.59 18.07 -40.05
CA PRO A 282 -9.08 16.94 -39.28
C PRO A 282 -9.24 15.68 -40.15
N PRO A 283 -8.90 14.47 -39.66
CA PRO A 283 -9.12 13.25 -40.41
C PRO A 283 -10.62 13.02 -40.66
N SER A 284 -11.02 12.97 -41.94
CA SER A 284 -12.43 12.84 -42.34
C SER A 284 -13.00 11.42 -42.18
N ASP A 285 -12.15 10.42 -41.98
CA ASP A 285 -12.53 9.01 -41.86
C ASP A 285 -12.67 8.52 -40.40
N SER A 286 -12.69 9.44 -39.43
CA SER A 286 -12.77 9.13 -37.99
C SER A 286 -13.50 10.19 -37.17
N SER A 287 -13.98 9.79 -35.99
CA SER A 287 -14.52 10.69 -34.96
C SER A 287 -13.41 11.19 -34.02
N VAL A 288 -13.62 12.34 -33.37
CA VAL A 288 -12.65 12.91 -32.40
C VAL A 288 -12.42 11.96 -31.23
N SER A 289 -13.50 11.31 -30.74
CA SER A 289 -13.43 10.29 -29.70
C SER A 289 -12.60 9.07 -30.11
N LEU A 290 -12.68 8.61 -31.37
CA LEU A 290 -11.84 7.53 -31.88
C LEU A 290 -10.36 7.94 -31.90
N SER A 291 -10.06 9.15 -32.41
CA SER A 291 -8.72 9.74 -32.46
C SER A 291 -8.09 9.88 -31.08
N ALA A 292 -8.86 10.25 -30.05
CA ALA A 292 -8.40 10.31 -28.66
C ALA A 292 -7.79 8.98 -28.19
N THR A 293 -8.41 7.86 -28.54
CA THR A 293 -7.95 6.52 -28.12
C THR A 293 -6.65 6.04 -28.79
N LEU A 294 -6.14 6.75 -29.80
CA LEU A 294 -4.86 6.46 -30.45
C LEU A 294 -3.70 7.24 -29.83
N ILE A 295 -3.99 8.46 -29.36
CA ILE A 295 -2.98 9.40 -28.85
C ILE A 295 -2.87 9.33 -27.32
N MET A 296 -3.91 8.83 -26.65
CA MET A 296 -4.05 8.73 -25.19
C MET A 296 -4.12 10.11 -24.50
N THR A 297 -5.13 10.90 -24.84
CA THR A 297 -5.40 12.20 -24.19
C THR A 297 -6.72 12.18 -23.42
N HIS A 298 -6.77 12.92 -22.31
CA HIS A 298 -7.90 12.89 -21.37
C HIS A 298 -9.09 13.77 -21.78
N ALA A 299 -8.90 14.68 -22.74
CA ALA A 299 -9.86 15.72 -23.12
C ALA A 299 -10.86 15.32 -24.23
N SER A 300 -11.19 14.03 -24.38
CA SER A 300 -12.08 13.56 -25.44
C SER A 300 -13.49 14.15 -25.38
N PHE A 301 -14.04 14.35 -24.17
CA PHE A 301 -15.42 14.81 -23.97
C PHE A 301 -15.64 16.25 -24.46
N ALA A 302 -14.84 17.20 -24.00
CA ALA A 302 -14.90 18.59 -24.49
C ALA A 302 -14.53 18.71 -25.98
N ALA A 303 -13.52 17.98 -26.44
CA ALA A 303 -13.13 17.99 -27.85
C ALA A 303 -14.27 17.49 -28.78
N GLN A 304 -14.99 16.43 -28.38
CA GLN A 304 -16.12 15.88 -29.15
C GLN A 304 -17.32 16.84 -29.17
N LEU A 305 -17.62 17.54 -28.07
CA LEU A 305 -18.67 18.57 -28.05
C LEU A 305 -18.32 19.78 -28.92
N ILE A 306 -17.05 20.20 -28.93
CA ILE A 306 -16.59 21.30 -29.79
C ILE A 306 -16.58 20.89 -31.27
N ASP A 307 -16.33 19.62 -31.62
CA ASP A 307 -16.54 19.10 -32.98
C ASP A 307 -18.00 19.24 -33.44
N PHE A 308 -18.96 18.88 -32.59
CA PHE A 308 -20.37 19.07 -32.89
C PHE A 308 -20.76 20.54 -33.04
N ALA A 309 -20.15 21.45 -32.28
CA ALA A 309 -20.41 22.88 -32.40
C ALA A 309 -19.85 23.43 -33.72
N VAL A 310 -18.57 23.16 -34.02
CA VAL A 310 -17.88 23.56 -35.25
C VAL A 310 -18.53 22.97 -36.51
N ARG A 311 -19.07 21.75 -36.44
CA ARG A 311 -19.85 21.12 -37.52
C ARG A 311 -21.32 21.55 -37.55
N HIS A 312 -21.73 22.49 -36.71
CA HIS A 312 -23.09 23.04 -36.59
C HIS A 312 -24.20 22.00 -36.28
N TYR A 313 -23.88 20.96 -35.51
CA TYR A 313 -24.91 20.08 -34.90
C TYR A 313 -25.46 20.66 -33.61
N ILE A 314 -24.60 21.30 -32.83
CA ILE A 314 -25.00 22.02 -31.62
C ILE A 314 -24.61 23.50 -31.71
N LYS A 315 -25.32 24.34 -30.95
CA LYS A 315 -24.94 25.73 -30.68
C LYS A 315 -24.74 25.92 -29.18
N ILE A 316 -23.68 26.63 -28.81
CA ILE A 316 -23.28 26.87 -27.42
C ILE A 316 -23.62 28.31 -27.03
N TYR A 317 -24.32 28.48 -25.92
CA TYR A 317 -24.69 29.78 -25.35
C TYR A 317 -24.04 29.92 -23.97
N GLU A 318 -23.29 30.99 -23.74
CA GLU A 318 -22.84 31.37 -22.41
C GLU A 318 -23.97 32.14 -21.70
N VAL A 319 -24.59 31.50 -20.72
CA VAL A 319 -25.71 32.07 -19.94
C VAL A 319 -25.20 32.87 -18.75
N GLN A 320 -24.03 32.50 -18.22
CA GLN A 320 -23.37 33.20 -17.13
C GLN A 320 -21.85 33.13 -17.27
N GLU A 321 -21.20 34.29 -17.31
CA GLU A 321 -19.73 34.41 -17.28
C GLU A 321 -19.14 33.91 -15.96
N SER A 322 -17.90 33.39 -16.00
CA SER A 322 -17.16 33.01 -14.81
C SER A 322 -16.81 34.22 -13.93
N LYS A 323 -16.95 34.07 -12.61
CA LYS A 323 -16.52 35.06 -11.60
C LYS A 323 -15.52 34.40 -10.65
N LEU A 324 -14.88 35.20 -9.79
CA LEU A 324 -13.81 34.77 -8.88
C LEU A 324 -14.14 33.50 -8.05
N PHE A 325 -15.42 33.25 -7.76
CA PHE A 325 -15.91 32.10 -7.00
C PHE A 325 -17.00 31.27 -7.71
N SER A 326 -17.30 31.53 -8.99
CA SER A 326 -18.34 30.80 -9.74
C SER A 326 -17.87 30.45 -11.15
N ALA A 327 -17.95 29.16 -11.49
CA ALA A 327 -17.70 28.70 -12.86
C ALA A 327 -18.75 29.29 -13.83
N ALA A 328 -18.36 29.45 -15.10
CA ALA A 328 -19.29 29.85 -16.14
C ALA A 328 -20.36 28.76 -16.38
N VAL A 329 -21.56 29.19 -16.78
CA VAL A 329 -22.69 28.30 -17.11
C VAL A 329 -22.98 28.40 -18.60
N TYR A 330 -22.97 27.25 -19.27
CA TYR A 330 -23.27 27.15 -20.70
C TYR A 330 -24.53 26.33 -20.91
N GLU A 331 -25.34 26.75 -21.89
CA GLU A 331 -26.38 25.93 -22.50
C GLU A 331 -25.92 25.46 -23.88
N MET A 332 -26.29 24.24 -24.24
CA MET A 332 -26.04 23.66 -25.56
C MET A 332 -27.38 23.26 -26.17
N GLU A 333 -27.59 23.59 -27.44
CA GLU A 333 -28.82 23.35 -28.19
C GLU A 333 -28.53 22.51 -29.44
N ILE A 334 -29.31 21.47 -29.72
CA ILE A 334 -29.23 20.74 -31.00
C ILE A 334 -29.91 21.58 -32.08
N VAL A 335 -29.16 21.99 -33.11
CA VAL A 335 -29.64 22.89 -34.19
C VAL A 335 -29.74 22.22 -35.56
N LYS A 336 -29.25 20.97 -35.70
CA LYS A 336 -29.31 20.17 -36.92
C LYS A 336 -29.69 18.71 -36.59
N PRO A 337 -30.47 18.00 -37.44
CA PRO A 337 -30.67 16.56 -37.31
C PRO A 337 -29.34 15.79 -37.28
N ILE A 338 -29.31 14.67 -36.54
CA ILE A 338 -28.08 13.88 -36.28
C ILE A 338 -28.02 12.56 -37.06
N ASP A 339 -28.86 12.40 -38.07
CA ASP A 339 -28.97 11.18 -38.88
C ASP A 339 -27.72 10.90 -39.74
N ASP A 340 -26.96 11.94 -40.08
CA ASP A 340 -25.69 11.85 -40.80
C ASP A 340 -24.45 11.80 -39.89
N LEU A 341 -24.63 11.79 -38.56
CA LEU A 341 -23.57 11.45 -37.62
C LEU A 341 -23.30 9.94 -37.58
N ARG A 342 -22.04 9.62 -37.26
CA ARG A 342 -21.57 8.24 -37.04
C ARG A 342 -22.28 7.63 -35.82
N SER A 343 -22.32 6.30 -35.75
CA SER A 343 -22.95 5.53 -34.66
C SER A 343 -22.55 6.05 -33.27
N GLU A 344 -21.25 6.14 -33.02
CA GLU A 344 -20.66 6.56 -31.74
C GLU A 344 -20.75 8.07 -31.50
N GLU A 345 -20.93 8.87 -32.55
CA GLU A 345 -21.16 10.32 -32.44
C GLU A 345 -22.61 10.62 -32.05
N ARG A 346 -23.55 9.83 -32.58
CA ARG A 346 -24.98 9.88 -32.25
C ARG A 346 -25.23 9.41 -30.81
N GLU A 347 -24.71 8.25 -30.46
CA GLU A 347 -24.77 7.65 -29.11
C GLU A 347 -24.27 8.64 -28.04
N PHE A 348 -23.14 9.31 -28.30
CA PHE A 348 -22.62 10.35 -27.41
C PHE A 348 -23.62 11.51 -27.19
N LEU A 349 -24.30 11.97 -28.24
CA LEU A 349 -25.31 13.03 -28.11
C LEU A 349 -26.58 12.53 -27.41
N GLU A 350 -26.99 11.28 -27.65
CA GLU A 350 -28.12 10.64 -26.95
C GLU A 350 -27.84 10.54 -25.44
N ASP A 351 -26.64 10.12 -25.05
CA ASP A 351 -26.20 10.03 -23.65
C ASP A 351 -26.16 11.39 -22.95
N VAL A 352 -25.75 12.45 -23.66
CA VAL A 352 -25.60 13.80 -23.08
C VAL A 352 -26.94 14.55 -23.03
N PHE A 353 -27.74 14.52 -24.10
CA PHE A 353 -28.96 15.33 -24.21
C PHE A 353 -30.24 14.59 -23.78
N LYS A 354 -30.26 13.25 -23.77
CA LYS A 354 -31.45 12.38 -23.54
C LYS A 354 -32.59 12.50 -24.56
N SER A 355 -32.73 13.65 -25.21
CA SER A 355 -33.60 13.91 -26.37
C SER A 355 -32.76 14.54 -27.47
N THR A 356 -32.79 13.93 -28.66
CA THR A 356 -31.97 14.35 -29.81
C THR A 356 -32.75 15.14 -30.87
N GLN A 357 -33.97 15.58 -30.55
CA GLN A 357 -34.76 16.45 -31.41
C GLN A 357 -34.11 17.83 -31.57
N VAL A 358 -34.21 18.42 -32.77
CA VAL A 358 -33.77 19.81 -33.03
C VAL A 358 -34.55 20.76 -32.11
N GLY A 359 -33.83 21.65 -31.43
CA GLY A 359 -34.33 22.51 -30.35
C GLY A 359 -34.17 21.93 -28.93
N SER A 360 -33.72 20.68 -28.77
CA SER A 360 -33.40 20.13 -27.45
C SER A 360 -32.21 20.88 -26.84
N ARG A 361 -32.36 21.31 -25.58
CA ARG A 361 -31.34 22.06 -24.83
C ARG A 361 -30.90 21.33 -23.56
N ILE A 362 -29.62 21.49 -23.21
CA ILE A 362 -29.04 20.98 -21.97
C ILE A 362 -28.06 22.00 -21.38
N SER A 363 -28.05 22.19 -20.05
CA SER A 363 -27.12 23.11 -19.38
C SER A 363 -25.98 22.38 -18.70
N THR A 364 -24.79 22.99 -18.61
CA THR A 364 -23.64 22.40 -17.91
C THR A 364 -23.89 22.16 -16.43
N GLU A 365 -24.81 22.93 -15.82
CA GLU A 365 -25.27 22.72 -14.44
C GLU A 365 -26.15 21.47 -14.32
N SER A 366 -27.07 21.26 -15.27
CA SER A 366 -27.90 20.04 -15.30
C SER A 366 -27.06 18.79 -15.53
N LEU A 367 -26.01 18.86 -16.35
CA LEU A 367 -25.05 17.78 -16.54
C LEU A 367 -24.26 17.46 -15.26
N LYS A 368 -23.82 18.48 -14.50
CA LYS A 368 -23.15 18.28 -13.18
C LYS A 368 -24.05 17.60 -12.14
N LYS A 369 -25.37 17.82 -12.24
CA LYS A 369 -26.38 17.23 -11.35
C LYS A 369 -26.86 15.85 -11.81
N ASP A 370 -26.51 15.41 -13.04
CA ASP A 370 -26.86 14.09 -13.55
C ASP A 370 -25.80 13.04 -13.20
N TYR A 371 -25.87 12.51 -11.98
CA TYR A 371 -25.00 11.41 -11.53
C TYR A 371 -25.02 10.19 -12.47
N SER A 372 -26.13 9.95 -13.19
CA SER A 372 -26.28 8.84 -14.13
C SER A 372 -25.65 9.08 -15.51
N LEU A 373 -25.21 10.31 -15.81
CA LEU A 373 -24.43 10.60 -17.03
C LEU A 373 -23.13 9.78 -17.05
N SER A 374 -22.47 9.67 -15.89
CA SER A 374 -21.27 8.84 -15.74
C SER A 374 -21.54 7.39 -16.16
N THR A 375 -22.64 6.79 -15.69
CA THR A 375 -23.00 5.40 -15.97
C THR A 375 -23.41 5.15 -17.42
N ARG A 376 -24.03 6.13 -18.10
CA ARG A 376 -24.33 6.04 -19.54
C ARG A 376 -23.04 6.01 -20.37
N LEU A 377 -22.09 6.88 -20.05
CA LEU A 377 -20.80 6.97 -20.75
C LEU A 377 -19.80 5.83 -20.43
N LEU A 378 -20.11 4.89 -19.52
CA LEU A 378 -19.17 3.85 -19.09
C LEU A 378 -18.83 2.81 -20.18
N ASP A 379 -19.76 2.49 -21.07
CA ASP A 379 -19.56 1.45 -22.08
C ASP A 379 -19.01 2.00 -23.42
N ASN A 380 -19.15 3.30 -23.66
CA ASN A 380 -18.63 4.00 -24.84
C ASN A 380 -17.13 3.76 -25.11
N PRO A 381 -16.21 3.76 -24.11
CA PRO A 381 -14.83 3.34 -24.32
C PRO A 381 -14.69 1.89 -24.84
N GLY A 382 -15.55 0.99 -24.37
CA GLY A 382 -15.61 -0.41 -24.81
C GLY A 382 -16.15 -0.54 -26.24
N LYS A 383 -17.19 0.22 -26.58
CA LYS A 383 -17.77 0.30 -27.94
C LYS A 383 -16.79 0.90 -28.95
N ILE A 384 -16.13 2.02 -28.61
CA ILE A 384 -15.06 2.59 -29.46
C ILE A 384 -13.91 1.58 -29.64
N GLN A 385 -13.54 0.85 -28.59
CA GLN A 385 -12.49 -0.17 -28.66
C GLN A 385 -12.91 -1.43 -29.45
N SER A 386 -14.21 -1.70 -29.63
CA SER A 386 -14.70 -2.72 -30.57
C SER A 386 -14.72 -2.20 -32.00
N LEU A 387 -15.23 -0.99 -32.24
CA LEU A 387 -15.26 -0.30 -33.54
C LEU A 387 -13.86 -0.17 -34.17
N LYS A 388 -12.82 0.07 -33.37
CA LYS A 388 -11.40 0.05 -33.81
C LYS A 388 -10.96 -1.26 -34.46
N ARG A 389 -11.62 -2.37 -34.14
CA ARG A 389 -11.27 -3.73 -34.60
C ARG A 389 -12.20 -4.19 -35.73
N THR A 390 -13.46 -3.79 -35.69
CA THR A 390 -14.48 -4.14 -36.69
C THR A 390 -14.55 -3.07 -37.79
N SER A 391 -15.31 -2.00 -37.58
CA SER A 391 -15.69 -1.02 -38.61
C SER A 391 -14.51 -0.21 -39.13
N TYR A 392 -13.57 0.18 -38.26
CA TYR A 392 -12.46 1.05 -38.65
C TYR A 392 -11.20 0.31 -39.11
N GLY A 393 -11.02 -0.96 -38.71
CA GLY A 393 -9.85 -1.77 -39.07
C GLY A 393 -8.51 -1.21 -38.58
N ILE A 394 -8.49 -0.50 -37.44
CA ILE A 394 -7.33 0.19 -36.86
C ILE A 394 -6.43 -0.76 -36.05
N GLN A 395 -7.02 -1.78 -35.42
CA GLN A 395 -6.28 -2.77 -34.60
C GLN A 395 -6.64 -4.20 -34.97
N GLN A 396 -5.62 -5.07 -35.03
CA GLN A 396 -5.77 -6.51 -35.25
C GLN A 396 -4.99 -7.34 -34.20
N LYS A 397 -5.36 -8.60 -34.03
CA LYS A 397 -4.53 -9.55 -33.28
C LYS A 397 -3.33 -9.97 -34.12
N SER A 398 -2.16 -10.09 -33.49
CA SER A 398 -0.97 -10.68 -34.11
C SER A 398 -0.71 -12.04 -33.44
N PRO A 399 -0.97 -13.17 -34.12
CA PRO A 399 -0.79 -14.50 -33.54
C PRO A 399 0.64 -14.75 -33.09
N GLU A 400 1.62 -14.31 -33.90
CA GLU A 400 3.05 -14.45 -33.63
C GLU A 400 3.50 -13.70 -32.37
N LYS A 401 3.16 -12.41 -32.25
CA LYS A 401 3.52 -11.59 -31.08
C LYS A 401 2.79 -12.07 -29.81
N SER A 402 1.54 -12.52 -29.94
CA SER A 402 0.78 -13.16 -28.85
C SER A 402 1.43 -14.48 -28.41
N ALA A 403 1.82 -15.33 -29.37
CA ALA A 403 2.48 -16.60 -29.11
C ALA A 403 3.86 -16.41 -28.45
N TRP A 404 4.61 -15.36 -28.81
CA TRP A 404 5.87 -15.03 -28.16
C TRP A 404 5.68 -14.75 -26.65
N PHE A 405 4.71 -13.89 -26.30
CA PHE A 405 4.38 -13.61 -24.89
C PHE A 405 3.93 -14.87 -24.13
N LYS A 406 3.08 -15.71 -24.76
CA LYS A 406 2.64 -16.98 -24.16
C LYS A 406 3.79 -17.97 -23.95
N ARG A 407 4.70 -18.10 -24.92
CA ARG A 407 5.90 -18.95 -24.79
C ARG A 407 6.79 -18.47 -23.64
N PHE A 408 7.02 -17.16 -23.54
CA PHE A 408 7.75 -16.55 -22.42
C PHE A 408 7.04 -16.82 -21.06
N GLY A 409 5.71 -16.72 -21.03
CA GLY A 409 4.89 -17.09 -19.88
C GLY A 409 5.05 -18.55 -19.47
N VAL A 410 5.01 -19.50 -20.42
CA VAL A 410 5.26 -20.94 -20.14
C VAL A 410 6.67 -21.17 -19.61
N THR A 411 7.71 -20.59 -20.22
CA THR A 411 9.10 -20.79 -19.75
C THR A 411 9.32 -20.21 -18.35
N THR A 412 8.72 -19.05 -18.05
CA THR A 412 8.79 -18.46 -16.69
C THR A 412 7.92 -19.20 -15.68
N LEU A 413 6.82 -19.82 -16.10
CA LEU A 413 6.00 -20.69 -15.23
C LEU A 413 6.79 -21.91 -14.78
N ILE A 414 7.47 -22.59 -15.70
CA ILE A 414 8.31 -23.76 -15.39
C ILE A 414 9.42 -23.38 -14.40
N LEU A 415 10.10 -22.24 -14.61
CA LEU A 415 11.10 -21.72 -13.67
C LEU A 415 10.49 -21.36 -12.31
N SER A 416 9.28 -20.78 -12.28
CA SER A 416 8.60 -20.44 -11.03
C SER A 416 8.25 -21.67 -10.21
N ILE A 417 7.87 -22.79 -10.85
CA ILE A 417 7.58 -24.05 -10.17
C ILE A 417 8.89 -24.70 -9.69
N ALA A 418 9.91 -24.78 -10.54
CA ALA A 418 11.19 -25.39 -10.22
C ALA A 418 11.95 -24.70 -9.07
N LEU A 419 11.79 -23.37 -8.93
CA LEU A 419 12.40 -22.57 -7.87
C LEU A 419 11.45 -22.25 -6.71
N LEU A 420 10.22 -22.79 -6.74
CA LEU A 420 9.12 -22.45 -5.83
C LEU A 420 8.95 -20.93 -5.64
N SER A 421 9.03 -20.14 -6.72
CA SER A 421 9.16 -18.69 -6.68
C SER A 421 7.86 -17.94 -7.03
N PRO A 422 7.13 -17.37 -6.04
CA PRO A 422 5.97 -16.52 -6.30
C PRO A 422 6.27 -15.29 -7.20
N PRO A 423 7.42 -14.59 -7.07
CA PRO A 423 7.76 -13.48 -7.97
C PRO A 423 7.78 -13.88 -9.46
N LEU A 424 8.40 -15.01 -9.79
CA LEU A 424 8.45 -15.50 -11.18
C LEU A 424 7.08 -15.96 -11.69
N PHE A 425 6.20 -16.46 -10.81
CA PHE A 425 4.82 -16.77 -11.16
C PHE A 425 4.04 -15.51 -11.55
N VAL A 426 4.25 -14.38 -10.87
CA VAL A 426 3.65 -13.08 -11.26
C VAL A 426 4.17 -12.59 -12.61
N VAL A 427 5.47 -12.77 -12.91
CA VAL A 427 6.04 -12.47 -14.25
C VAL A 427 5.35 -13.31 -15.33
N SER A 428 5.19 -14.62 -15.08
CA SER A 428 4.51 -15.54 -15.98
C SER A 428 3.06 -15.13 -16.25
N MET A 429 2.27 -14.89 -15.19
CA MET A 429 0.88 -14.43 -15.27
C MET A 429 0.78 -13.12 -16.06
N THR A 430 1.68 -12.17 -15.80
CA THR A 430 1.75 -10.90 -16.53
C THR A 430 2.01 -11.14 -18.02
N ALA A 431 2.95 -12.02 -18.38
CA ALA A 431 3.22 -12.36 -19.78
C ALA A 431 2.02 -13.01 -20.47
N PHE A 432 1.27 -13.88 -19.79
CA PHE A 432 0.03 -14.45 -20.33
C PHE A 432 -1.06 -13.39 -20.55
N ILE A 433 -1.30 -12.51 -19.57
CA ILE A 433 -2.27 -11.41 -19.68
C ILE A 433 -1.91 -10.50 -20.86
N LEU A 434 -0.65 -10.05 -20.94
CA LEU A 434 -0.16 -9.23 -22.06
C LEU A 434 -0.29 -9.98 -23.40
N GLY A 435 0.00 -11.29 -23.44
CA GLY A 435 -0.15 -12.10 -24.65
C GLY A 435 -1.60 -12.25 -25.13
N VAL A 436 -2.58 -12.37 -24.22
CA VAL A 436 -4.01 -12.48 -24.56
C VAL A 436 -4.61 -11.12 -24.94
N THR A 437 -4.16 -10.05 -24.27
CA THR A 437 -4.65 -8.67 -24.47
C THR A 437 -3.93 -7.91 -25.58
N LEU A 438 -2.88 -8.46 -26.20
CA LEU A 438 -2.12 -7.77 -27.24
C LEU A 438 -2.94 -7.55 -28.52
N TRP A 439 -3.28 -6.29 -28.77
CA TRP A 439 -3.76 -5.78 -30.05
C TRP A 439 -2.69 -4.87 -30.67
N VAL A 440 -2.47 -5.02 -31.98
CA VAL A 440 -1.43 -4.34 -32.75
C VAL A 440 -2.09 -3.43 -33.78
N LEU A 441 -1.56 -2.22 -33.99
CA LEU A 441 -2.03 -1.32 -35.04
C LEU A 441 -1.87 -1.95 -36.43
N THR A 442 -2.92 -1.90 -37.25
CA THR A 442 -2.84 -2.20 -38.69
C THR A 442 -2.06 -1.11 -39.42
N ASP A 443 -1.78 -1.28 -40.71
CA ASP A 443 -1.15 -0.22 -41.50
C ASP A 443 -2.04 1.02 -41.60
N LYS A 444 -3.38 0.85 -41.70
CA LYS A 444 -4.35 1.94 -41.60
C LYS A 444 -4.30 2.62 -40.23
N GLY A 445 -4.29 1.85 -39.13
CA GLY A 445 -4.19 2.40 -37.78
C GLY A 445 -2.87 3.12 -37.51
N LEU A 446 -1.77 2.65 -38.11
CA LEU A 446 -0.46 3.29 -38.05
C LEU A 446 -0.41 4.58 -38.90
N ALA A 447 -1.03 4.58 -40.09
CA ALA A 447 -1.18 5.77 -40.91
C ALA A 447 -2.03 6.85 -40.21
N MET A 448 -3.18 6.48 -39.66
CA MET A 448 -4.01 7.39 -38.85
C MET A 448 -3.26 7.93 -37.63
N TYR A 449 -2.49 7.09 -36.93
CA TYR A 449 -1.65 7.56 -35.82
C TYR A 449 -0.58 8.57 -36.28
N ARG A 450 0.11 8.32 -37.42
CA ARG A 450 1.06 9.28 -38.02
C ARG A 450 0.37 10.60 -38.41
N TYR A 451 -0.78 10.52 -39.08
CA TYR A 451 -1.58 11.68 -39.49
C TYR A 451 -1.95 12.56 -38.29
N LEU A 452 -2.40 11.94 -37.20
CA LEU A 452 -2.72 12.62 -35.94
C LEU A 452 -1.49 13.25 -35.26
N GLN A 453 -0.30 12.65 -35.35
CA GLN A 453 0.95 13.31 -34.92
C GLN A 453 1.33 14.48 -35.83
N GLY A 454 1.07 14.37 -37.15
CA GLY A 454 1.24 15.45 -38.11
C GLY A 454 0.32 16.64 -37.82
N LEU A 455 -0.93 16.37 -37.47
CA LEU A 455 -1.91 17.38 -37.03
C LEU A 455 -1.47 18.03 -35.72
N LYS A 456 -0.95 17.25 -34.78
CA LYS A 456 -0.38 17.79 -33.54
C LYS A 456 0.85 18.66 -33.80
N MET A 457 1.70 18.28 -34.76
CA MET A 457 2.87 19.08 -35.16
C MET A 457 2.44 20.44 -35.72
N TYR A 458 1.50 20.47 -36.65
CA TYR A 458 0.96 21.71 -37.24
C TYR A 458 0.31 22.65 -36.23
N ILE A 459 -0.45 22.12 -35.26
CA ILE A 459 -1.05 22.93 -34.18
C ILE A 459 0.03 23.48 -33.24
N SER A 460 1.12 22.73 -33.02
CA SER A 460 2.20 23.11 -32.11
C SER A 460 3.18 24.17 -32.63
N VAL A 461 3.30 24.36 -33.96
CA VAL A 461 4.23 25.34 -34.53
C VAL A 461 3.71 26.78 -34.45
N ALA A 462 4.64 27.73 -34.52
CA ALA A 462 4.34 29.16 -34.52
C ALA A 462 3.51 29.57 -35.75
N GLU A 463 2.74 30.65 -35.63
CA GLU A 463 1.85 31.16 -36.69
C GLU A 463 2.58 31.38 -38.03
N GLU A 464 3.76 31.98 -37.99
CA GLU A 464 4.58 32.25 -39.18
C GLU A 464 5.04 30.96 -39.87
N GLU A 465 5.46 29.95 -39.11
CA GLU A 465 5.84 28.63 -39.63
C GLU A 465 4.62 27.89 -40.18
N ARG A 466 3.46 28.05 -39.54
CA ARG A 466 2.19 27.46 -39.96
C ARG A 466 1.73 27.99 -41.31
N LEU A 467 1.80 29.30 -41.52
CA LEU A 467 1.49 29.93 -42.80
C LEU A 467 2.49 29.50 -43.89
N LYS A 468 3.79 29.38 -43.56
CA LYS A 468 4.81 28.82 -44.48
C LYS A 468 4.53 27.37 -44.86
N MET A 469 4.03 26.54 -43.93
CA MET A 469 3.61 25.16 -44.23
C MET A 469 2.40 25.11 -45.16
N LEU A 470 1.41 25.99 -44.98
CA LEU A 470 0.26 26.10 -45.89
C LEU A 470 0.65 26.58 -47.30
N GLN A 471 1.70 27.42 -47.39
CA GLN A 471 2.23 27.96 -48.65
C GLN A 471 3.28 27.06 -49.32
N SER A 472 3.64 25.91 -48.74
CA SER A 472 4.59 24.98 -49.35
C SER A 472 3.96 24.26 -50.56
N PRO A 473 4.76 23.72 -51.49
CA PRO A 473 4.23 22.92 -52.60
C PRO A 473 3.38 21.73 -52.13
N GLU A 474 3.82 21.01 -51.10
CA GLU A 474 3.03 19.92 -50.50
C GLU A 474 1.75 20.43 -49.80
N GLY A 475 1.77 21.68 -49.31
CA GLY A 475 0.62 22.35 -48.71
C GLY A 475 -0.45 22.72 -49.76
N ALA A 476 -0.01 23.31 -50.87
CA ALA A 476 -0.88 23.72 -51.97
C ALA A 476 -1.63 22.53 -52.61
N GLU A 477 -1.02 21.34 -52.64
CA GLU A 477 -1.65 20.12 -53.18
C GLU A 477 -2.77 19.56 -52.29
N LYS A 478 -2.61 19.52 -50.95
CA LYS A 478 -3.63 18.93 -50.07
C LYS A 478 -4.83 19.85 -49.82
N THR A 479 -4.69 21.18 -49.93
CA THR A 479 -5.86 22.08 -49.93
C THR A 479 -5.56 23.43 -50.59
N GLN A 480 -6.39 23.81 -51.56
CA GLN A 480 -6.41 25.17 -52.13
C GLN A 480 -7.07 26.19 -51.18
N VAL A 481 -6.55 26.32 -49.95
CA VAL A 481 -6.89 27.45 -49.08
C VAL A 481 -6.03 28.63 -49.52
N ASP A 482 -6.66 29.61 -50.15
CA ASP A 482 -6.04 30.90 -50.36
C ASP A 482 -5.75 31.56 -49.00
N THR A 483 -4.48 31.50 -48.56
CA THR A 483 -4.02 32.09 -47.30
C THR A 483 -4.15 33.62 -47.26
N ALA A 484 -4.38 34.27 -48.41
CA ALA A 484 -4.70 35.69 -48.50
C ALA A 484 -6.20 36.00 -48.33
N ASP A 485 -7.08 35.01 -48.15
CA ASP A 485 -8.50 35.18 -47.79
C ASP A 485 -8.71 34.87 -46.29
N PRO A 486 -8.81 35.90 -45.43
CA PRO A 486 -8.94 35.71 -43.99
C PRO A 486 -10.17 34.88 -43.58
N LYS A 487 -11.25 34.90 -44.37
CA LYS A 487 -12.49 34.16 -44.05
C LYS A 487 -12.35 32.66 -44.28
N LYS A 488 -11.51 32.26 -45.24
CA LYS A 488 -11.16 30.84 -45.44
C LYS A 488 -10.21 30.35 -44.35
N LEU A 489 -9.29 31.20 -43.90
CA LEU A 489 -8.36 30.87 -42.80
C LEU A 489 -9.10 30.66 -41.46
N VAL A 490 -10.06 31.54 -41.11
CA VAL A 490 -10.96 31.34 -39.96
C VAL A 490 -11.63 29.97 -40.01
N ARG A 491 -12.24 29.61 -41.15
CA ARG A 491 -12.91 28.31 -41.35
C ARG A 491 -11.98 27.11 -41.25
N LEU A 492 -10.69 27.26 -41.59
CA LEU A 492 -9.70 26.22 -41.37
C LEU A 492 -9.39 26.07 -39.87
N TYR A 493 -9.24 27.19 -39.15
CA TYR A 493 -8.87 27.19 -37.74
C TYR A 493 -10.03 26.72 -36.84
N GLU A 494 -11.27 27.03 -37.21
CA GLU A 494 -12.49 26.43 -36.63
C GLU A 494 -12.45 24.90 -36.71
N ARG A 495 -12.25 24.33 -37.92
CA ARG A 495 -12.22 22.86 -38.12
C ARG A 495 -11.16 22.17 -37.28
N VAL A 496 -10.02 22.81 -37.06
CA VAL A 496 -8.89 22.23 -36.31
C VAL A 496 -9.04 22.39 -34.79
N LEU A 497 -9.88 23.32 -34.31
CA LEU A 497 -10.08 23.60 -32.88
C LEU A 497 -10.42 22.35 -32.02
N PRO A 498 -11.30 21.42 -32.43
CA PRO A 498 -11.55 20.18 -31.66
C PRO A 498 -10.28 19.37 -31.41
N TYR A 499 -9.35 19.33 -32.37
CA TYR A 499 -8.09 18.62 -32.26
C TYR A 499 -7.05 19.39 -31.44
N ALA A 500 -7.08 20.73 -31.47
CA ALA A 500 -6.26 21.55 -30.55
C ALA A 500 -6.65 21.29 -29.08
N VAL A 501 -7.96 21.22 -28.78
CA VAL A 501 -8.49 20.82 -27.46
C VAL A 501 -8.11 19.38 -27.12
N LEU A 502 -8.22 18.47 -28.09
CA LEU A 502 -7.82 17.07 -27.89
C LEU A 502 -6.33 16.90 -27.52
N PHE A 503 -5.47 17.81 -27.99
CA PHE A 503 -4.02 17.76 -27.77
C PHE A 503 -3.53 18.62 -26.59
N GLY A 504 -4.41 19.39 -25.94
CA GLY A 504 -4.06 20.32 -24.85
C GLY A 504 -3.35 21.60 -25.33
N GLN A 505 -3.69 22.06 -26.54
CA GLN A 505 -3.09 23.23 -27.21
C GLN A 505 -4.13 24.34 -27.49
N GLU A 506 -5.35 24.19 -26.97
CA GLU A 506 -6.47 25.08 -27.21
C GLU A 506 -6.26 26.53 -26.75
N LYS A 507 -5.43 26.76 -25.72
CA LYS A 507 -5.19 28.12 -25.22
C LYS A 507 -4.57 29.04 -26.28
N GLU A 508 -3.48 28.60 -26.91
CA GLU A 508 -2.82 29.40 -27.96
C GLU A 508 -3.63 29.33 -29.28
N TRP A 509 -4.32 28.22 -29.56
CA TRP A 509 -5.19 28.11 -30.74
C TRP A 509 -6.38 29.08 -30.70
N ASN A 510 -7.08 29.17 -29.57
CA ASN A 510 -8.20 30.09 -29.36
C ASN A 510 -7.76 31.56 -29.45
N LYS A 511 -6.55 31.88 -29.00
CA LYS A 511 -5.97 33.23 -29.11
C LYS A 511 -5.74 33.64 -30.56
N GLN A 512 -5.23 32.74 -31.41
CA GLN A 512 -5.08 33.00 -32.85
C GLN A 512 -6.44 33.08 -33.55
N LEU A 513 -7.33 32.11 -33.32
CA LEU A 513 -8.68 32.09 -33.89
C LEU A 513 -9.50 33.34 -33.49
N GLY A 514 -9.42 33.78 -32.23
CA GLY A 514 -10.01 35.03 -31.76
C GLY A 514 -9.43 36.27 -32.45
N SER A 515 -8.12 36.29 -32.69
CA SER A 515 -7.46 37.40 -33.40
C SER A 515 -7.94 37.46 -34.86
N HIS A 516 -8.12 36.31 -35.51
CA HIS A 516 -8.71 36.25 -36.85
C HIS A 516 -10.16 36.73 -36.88
N TYR A 517 -11.06 36.25 -36.02
CA TYR A 517 -12.44 36.75 -35.93
C TYR A 517 -12.50 38.28 -35.75
N GLN A 518 -11.68 38.81 -34.84
CA GLN A 518 -11.63 40.26 -34.58
C GLN A 518 -11.11 41.05 -35.79
N SER A 519 -10.12 40.54 -36.52
CA SER A 519 -9.59 41.19 -37.74
C SER A 519 -10.54 41.11 -38.95
N THR A 520 -11.39 40.08 -39.04
CA THR A 520 -12.37 39.93 -40.14
C THR A 520 -13.73 40.55 -39.84
N GLY A 521 -13.95 41.04 -38.62
CA GLY A 521 -15.25 41.52 -38.14
C GLY A 521 -16.30 40.40 -38.03
N GLN A 522 -15.86 39.15 -37.88
CA GLN A 522 -16.72 37.97 -37.76
C GLN A 522 -16.83 37.52 -36.30
N GLN A 523 -17.77 36.62 -36.04
CA GLN A 523 -17.95 35.93 -34.76
C GLN A 523 -18.19 34.43 -35.05
N PRO A 524 -17.90 33.52 -34.10
CA PRO A 524 -18.22 32.10 -34.25
C PRO A 524 -19.75 31.88 -34.33
N ASP A 525 -20.28 31.44 -35.47
CA ASP A 525 -21.72 31.20 -35.64
C ASP A 525 -22.28 30.12 -34.67
N TRP A 526 -21.40 29.23 -34.19
CA TRP A 526 -21.65 28.12 -33.28
C TRP A 526 -21.56 28.47 -31.78
N TYR A 527 -21.09 29.68 -31.42
CA TYR A 527 -20.96 30.12 -30.03
C TYR A 527 -21.51 31.54 -29.82
N SER A 528 -22.34 31.71 -28.79
CA SER A 528 -22.88 33.00 -28.37
C SER A 528 -22.41 33.32 -26.94
N GLY A 529 -21.62 34.38 -26.80
CA GLY A 529 -21.20 34.88 -25.48
C GLY A 529 -22.33 35.60 -24.73
N ALA A 530 -22.16 35.75 -23.41
CA ALA A 530 -23.15 36.39 -22.54
C ALA A 530 -23.35 37.89 -22.82
N ASN A 531 -22.33 38.55 -23.37
CA ASN A 531 -22.36 39.97 -23.69
C ASN A 531 -22.24 40.18 -25.21
N MET A 532 -23.34 40.62 -25.84
CA MET A 532 -23.41 40.83 -27.30
C MET A 532 -22.73 42.14 -27.77
N ALA A 533 -22.20 42.95 -26.85
CA ALA A 533 -21.57 44.24 -27.15
C ALA A 533 -20.11 44.09 -27.61
N ALA A 534 -19.93 43.85 -28.92
CA ALA A 534 -18.66 43.73 -29.66
C ALA A 534 -17.76 42.54 -29.26
N PHE A 535 -17.27 41.83 -30.28
CA PHE A 535 -16.38 40.68 -30.11
C PHE A 535 -14.96 41.11 -29.73
N SER A 536 -14.35 40.39 -28.79
CA SER A 536 -12.95 40.56 -28.39
C SER A 536 -12.24 39.20 -28.37
N SER A 537 -11.05 39.14 -28.96
CA SER A 537 -10.22 37.92 -28.95
C SER A 537 -9.90 37.44 -27.53
N ALA A 538 -9.80 38.35 -26.55
CA ALA A 538 -9.45 38.02 -25.17
C ALA A 538 -10.63 37.38 -24.42
N SER A 539 -11.85 37.91 -24.57
CA SER A 539 -13.03 37.33 -23.94
C SER A 539 -13.39 35.97 -24.56
N PHE A 540 -13.31 35.85 -25.89
CA PHE A 540 -13.48 34.55 -26.58
C PHE A 540 -12.48 33.49 -26.07
N SER A 541 -11.20 33.83 -25.97
CA SER A 541 -10.18 32.88 -25.48
C SER A 541 -10.43 32.43 -24.05
N SER A 542 -10.85 33.36 -23.17
CA SER A 542 -11.23 33.05 -21.79
C SER A 542 -12.46 32.15 -21.73
N ALA A 543 -13.51 32.47 -22.49
CA ALA A 543 -14.75 31.71 -22.53
C ALA A 543 -14.56 30.29 -23.07
N MET A 544 -13.70 30.09 -24.07
CA MET A 544 -13.37 28.74 -24.57
C MET A 544 -12.58 27.91 -23.55
N GLN A 545 -11.71 28.55 -22.76
CA GLN A 545 -11.01 27.88 -21.66
C GLN A 545 -11.99 27.47 -20.55
N SER A 546 -12.89 28.36 -20.10
CA SER A 546 -13.90 28.03 -19.09
C SER A 546 -14.96 27.04 -19.59
N LEU A 547 -15.31 27.06 -20.88
CA LEU A 547 -16.13 26.03 -21.52
C LEU A 547 -15.46 24.65 -21.40
N THR A 548 -14.21 24.52 -21.85
CA THR A 548 -13.45 23.26 -21.79
C THR A 548 -13.33 22.74 -20.35
N THR A 549 -12.99 23.61 -19.40
CA THR A 549 -12.90 23.26 -17.97
C THR A 549 -14.25 22.84 -17.39
N THR A 550 -15.32 23.59 -17.67
CA THR A 550 -16.67 23.30 -17.15
C THR A 550 -17.18 21.99 -17.73
N VAL A 551 -17.06 21.77 -19.03
CA VAL A 551 -17.51 20.56 -19.73
C VAL A 551 -16.74 19.31 -19.26
N ASN A 552 -15.42 19.39 -19.10
CA ASN A 552 -14.63 18.28 -18.52
C ASN A 552 -14.87 18.05 -17.02
N SER A 553 -15.43 19.04 -16.29
CA SER A 553 -15.90 18.84 -14.91
C SER A 553 -17.33 18.28 -14.83
N SER A 554 -18.13 18.44 -15.89
CA SER A 554 -19.48 17.89 -16.02
C SER A 554 -19.47 16.43 -16.50
N GLY A 555 -18.55 16.06 -17.40
CA GLY A 555 -18.27 14.67 -17.76
C GLY A 555 -17.30 14.05 -16.76
N ALA A 556 -17.73 13.01 -16.02
CA ALA A 556 -16.97 12.46 -14.89
C ALA A 556 -15.48 12.16 -15.21
N SER A 557 -14.58 12.89 -14.56
CA SER A 557 -13.14 12.66 -14.64
C SER A 557 -12.77 11.35 -13.93
N TYR A 558 -12.16 10.42 -14.67
CA TYR A 558 -11.83 9.07 -14.22
C TYR A 558 -10.41 9.02 -13.61
N SER A 559 -10.31 8.64 -12.34
CA SER A 559 -9.05 8.22 -11.71
C SER A 559 -9.33 7.33 -10.49
N SER A 560 -8.55 6.28 -10.28
CA SER A 560 -8.70 5.36 -9.17
C SER A 560 -7.35 4.93 -8.57
N SER A 561 -7.20 5.12 -7.27
CA SER A 561 -6.20 4.47 -6.38
C SER A 561 -6.46 4.83 -4.91
N GLY A 562 -6.04 3.97 -3.97
CA GLY A 562 -6.13 4.20 -2.51
C GLY A 562 -4.99 3.47 -1.75
N GLY A 563 -4.98 3.49 -0.41
CA GLY A 563 -4.00 2.73 0.42
C GLY A 563 -3.87 3.19 1.89
N SER A 564 -3.39 2.30 2.80
CA SER A 564 -3.29 2.49 4.28
C SER A 564 -2.19 1.60 4.93
N SER A 565 -1.51 2.01 6.05
CA SER A 565 -0.52 1.27 6.91
C SER A 565 0.00 2.15 8.10
N GLY A 566 0.76 1.74 9.16
CA GLY A 566 1.19 0.44 9.75
C GLY A 566 2.52 0.50 10.61
N GLY A 567 2.58 -0.08 11.84
CA GLY A 567 3.77 -0.20 12.76
C GLY A 567 3.45 -0.04 14.28
N GLY A 568 4.26 -0.31 15.32
CA GLY A 568 5.62 -0.92 15.53
C GLY A 568 6.00 -1.04 17.05
N PHE A 569 7.11 -1.72 17.45
CA PHE A 569 7.46 -2.12 18.87
C PHE A 569 8.95 -2.60 19.06
N SER A 570 9.44 -2.99 20.28
CA SER A 570 10.74 -3.74 20.52
C SER A 570 11.04 -4.30 21.96
N GLY A 571 11.72 -5.48 22.09
CA GLY A 571 12.52 -6.00 23.25
C GLY A 571 12.01 -7.27 24.01
N GLY A 572 12.81 -8.14 24.70
CA GLY A 572 14.26 -8.50 24.59
C GLY A 572 15.00 -9.05 25.87
N GLY A 573 15.30 -10.37 26.01
CA GLY A 573 16.14 -10.99 27.09
C GLY A 573 16.00 -12.55 27.23
N GLY A 574 17.02 -13.32 27.67
CA GLY A 574 17.15 -14.77 27.32
C GLY A 574 17.26 -15.88 28.41
N GLY A 575 17.39 -15.56 29.69
CA GLY A 575 17.40 -16.52 30.81
C GLY A 575 16.62 -15.89 31.96
N GLY A 576 15.87 -16.66 32.76
CA GLY A 576 14.99 -16.12 33.82
C GLY A 576 14.16 -14.90 33.39
N GLY A 577 12.94 -15.10 32.91
CA GLY A 577 12.12 -13.95 32.50
C GLY A 577 11.62 -13.19 33.72
N GLY A 578 10.39 -13.46 34.13
CA GLY A 578 9.81 -12.81 35.30
C GLY A 578 8.34 -13.13 35.46
N GLY A 579 7.58 -12.15 35.91
CA GLY A 579 6.16 -12.33 36.11
C GLY A 579 5.47 -11.16 36.80
N GLY A 580 4.17 -11.31 36.94
CA GLY A 580 3.30 -10.31 37.52
C GLY A 580 1.90 -10.87 37.73
N GLY A 581 1.01 -10.00 38.18
CA GLY A 581 -0.38 -10.38 38.40
C GLY A 581 -1.19 -10.35 37.12
N TRP A 582 -2.19 -11.21 37.06
CA TRP A 582 -3.28 -11.16 36.10
C TRP A 582 -4.60 -10.89 36.82
#